data_AF-A0A3N8AMA1-F1
#
_entry.id   AF-A0A3N8AMA1-F1
#
_cell.length_a   1.000
_cell.length_b   1.000
_cell.length_c   1.000
_cell.angle_alpha   90.00
_cell.angle_beta   90.00
_cell.angle_gamma   90.00
#
_symmetry.space_group_name_H-M   'P 1'
#
loop_
_entity.id
_entity.type
_entity.pdbx_description
1 polymer ?
#
loop_
_entity_poly.entity_id
_entity_poly.type
_entity_poly.pdbx_seq_one_letter_code
_entity_poly.pdbx_strand_id
1 'polypeptide(L)'
;MTTFNVMVPVAGVLSLPFLPLLHELIRRSDVAALPIGDGPFVDQALLAARWRDALRMHAGGVEPGDPSAVPPWHALGLLVRHDDEIRVVRDEHCDDVLYADRAITLDRGARAAYAFAEQRIEIHAGATIGMLAHASHIDVESAVLRGVVVGGTMHLHGAGGFACLYGEPIVFGKAASVPPDHAAGAPRRAVSLTRHFAKLPHRYVHGRYLLPCDVRLPAHTVVQGNLVVDGTLVLGDGCVLRGSVKAHRVELERHAFLHGAVFARDDVLLASGSCIDGVVSAGGLLRLSGGRIGVAGHPVSACARDVSVIGHACVYGDLVACRSGWFHASR
;
A
#
# COMPACT_ATOMS: atom_id res chain seq x y z
N MET A 1 -24.55 -35.16 55.31
CA MET A 1 -24.35 -35.24 53.85
C MET A 1 -24.59 -33.87 53.22
N THR A 2 -23.66 -32.91 53.35
CA THR A 2 -23.85 -31.53 52.85
C THR A 2 -22.54 -30.82 52.45
N THR A 3 -21.45 -31.55 52.20
CA THR A 3 -20.16 -30.97 51.78
C THR A 3 -19.84 -31.21 50.30
N PHE A 4 -20.55 -32.10 49.61
CA PHE A 4 -20.22 -32.47 48.23
C PHE A 4 -20.85 -31.56 47.14
N ASN A 5 -21.89 -30.78 47.47
CA ASN A 5 -22.61 -29.97 46.47
C ASN A 5 -22.09 -28.54 46.27
N VAL A 6 -21.13 -28.07 47.08
CA VAL A 6 -20.60 -26.69 46.99
C VAL A 6 -19.22 -26.63 46.31
N MET A 7 -18.51 -27.76 46.19
CA MET A 7 -17.16 -27.78 45.61
C MET A 7 -17.14 -27.69 44.06
N VAL A 8 -18.17 -28.22 43.41
CA VAL A 8 -18.31 -28.23 41.94
C VAL A 8 -18.45 -26.82 41.34
N PRO A 9 -19.28 -25.90 41.88
CA PRO A 9 -19.39 -24.56 41.29
C PRO A 9 -18.12 -23.71 41.48
N VAL A 10 -17.35 -23.91 42.56
CA VAL A 10 -16.13 -23.13 42.83
C VAL A 10 -15.00 -23.50 41.86
N ALA A 11 -14.83 -24.79 41.57
CA ALA A 11 -13.84 -25.23 40.58
C ALA A 11 -14.17 -24.76 39.15
N GLY A 12 -15.47 -24.70 38.80
CA GLY A 12 -15.93 -24.14 37.52
C GLY A 12 -15.62 -22.65 37.39
N VAL A 13 -15.85 -21.85 38.44
CA VAL A 13 -15.57 -20.39 38.41
C VAL A 13 -14.06 -20.11 38.39
N LEU A 14 -13.25 -20.90 39.10
CA LEU A 14 -11.79 -20.73 39.12
C LEU A 14 -11.10 -21.11 37.80
N SER A 15 -11.74 -21.93 36.96
CA SER A 15 -11.20 -22.34 35.65
C SER A 15 -11.63 -21.43 34.50
N LEU A 16 -12.65 -20.58 34.68
CA LEU A 16 -13.09 -19.58 33.70
C LEU A 16 -11.96 -18.70 33.11
N PRO A 17 -11.02 -18.13 33.89
CA PRO A 17 -9.95 -17.31 33.32
C PRO A 17 -8.93 -18.11 32.49
N PHE A 18 -8.90 -19.45 32.62
CA PHE A 18 -8.03 -20.34 31.87
C PHE A 18 -8.72 -21.00 30.68
N LEU A 19 -10.04 -20.80 30.50
CA LEU A 19 -10.75 -21.28 29.31
C LEU A 19 -10.16 -20.78 27.99
N PRO A 20 -9.68 -19.53 27.85
CA PRO A 20 -9.00 -19.09 26.62
C PRO A 20 -7.74 -19.91 26.32
N LEU A 21 -6.94 -20.22 27.35
CA LEU A 21 -5.73 -21.04 27.23
C LEU A 21 -6.06 -22.50 26.86
N LEU A 22 -7.11 -23.08 27.46
CA LEU A 22 -7.58 -24.43 27.12
C LEU A 22 -8.15 -24.48 25.69
N HIS A 23 -8.84 -23.42 25.28
CA HIS A 23 -9.39 -23.28 23.94
C HIS A 23 -8.27 -23.16 22.89
N GLU A 24 -7.20 -22.43 23.18
CA GLU A 24 -5.98 -22.31 22.36
C GLU A 24 -5.24 -23.67 22.22
N LEU A 25 -5.25 -24.49 23.28
CA LEU A 25 -4.62 -25.81 23.29
C LEU A 25 -5.40 -26.85 22.47
N ILE A 26 -6.73 -26.73 22.42
CA ILE A 26 -7.65 -27.63 21.70
C ILE A 26 -7.85 -27.17 20.24
N ARG A 27 -7.95 -25.86 20.02
CA ARG A 27 -7.95 -25.20 18.71
C ARG A 27 -6.79 -24.22 18.67
N ARG A 28 -5.66 -24.64 18.10
CA ARG A 28 -4.54 -23.73 17.81
C ARG A 28 -5.01 -22.68 16.79
N SER A 29 -5.36 -21.50 17.27
CA SER A 29 -5.87 -20.39 16.46
C SER A 29 -4.78 -19.80 15.53
N ASP A 30 -3.51 -20.00 15.88
CA ASP A 30 -2.35 -19.38 15.22
C ASP A 30 -1.60 -20.31 14.24
N VAL A 31 -2.26 -21.34 13.69
CA VAL A 31 -1.64 -22.26 12.72
C VAL A 31 -2.12 -22.02 11.28
N ALA A 32 -3.24 -21.33 11.09
CA ALA A 32 -3.71 -20.99 9.75
C ALA A 32 -3.20 -19.60 9.37
N ALA A 33 -2.79 -19.44 8.11
CA ALA A 33 -2.66 -18.13 7.51
C ALA A 33 -3.94 -17.32 7.80
N LEU A 34 -3.80 -16.01 8.07
CA LEU A 34 -4.95 -15.11 8.11
C LEU A 34 -5.88 -15.46 6.95
N PRO A 35 -7.21 -15.52 7.14
CA PRO A 35 -8.12 -15.79 6.05
C PRO A 35 -7.88 -14.74 4.98
N ILE A 36 -7.15 -15.11 3.93
CA ILE A 36 -7.09 -14.37 2.68
C ILE A 36 -8.52 -14.53 2.17
N GLY A 37 -9.29 -13.44 2.16
CA GLY A 37 -10.67 -13.50 1.69
C GLY A 37 -10.70 -14.19 0.33
N ASP A 38 -11.57 -15.20 0.18
CA ASP A 38 -11.69 -16.05 -1.03
C ASP A 38 -12.23 -15.30 -2.26
N GLY A 39 -12.17 -13.97 -2.28
CA GLY A 39 -12.40 -13.20 -3.49
C GLY A 39 -11.27 -13.46 -4.49
N PRO A 40 -11.55 -13.59 -5.79
CA PRO A 40 -10.48 -13.67 -6.78
C PRO A 40 -9.56 -12.46 -6.56
N PHE A 41 -8.26 -12.72 -6.45
CA PHE A 41 -7.27 -11.65 -6.45
C PHE A 41 -7.34 -10.98 -7.84
N VAL A 42 -8.16 -9.93 -7.95
CA VAL A 42 -8.30 -9.19 -9.19
C VAL A 42 -7.10 -8.27 -9.26
N ASP A 43 -6.14 -8.64 -10.10
CA ASP A 43 -5.10 -7.73 -10.56
C ASP A 43 -5.79 -6.55 -11.26
N GLN A 44 -5.92 -5.44 -10.54
CA GLN A 44 -6.62 -4.25 -10.98
C GLN A 44 -5.89 -3.56 -12.14
N ALA A 45 -4.56 -3.68 -12.20
CA ALA A 45 -3.76 -3.16 -13.31
C ALA A 45 -4.04 -3.98 -14.57
N LEU A 46 -4.09 -5.32 -14.47
CA LEU A 46 -4.49 -6.18 -15.57
C LEU A 46 -5.94 -5.92 -16.01
N LEU A 47 -6.86 -5.70 -15.07
CA LEU A 47 -8.24 -5.34 -15.39
C LEU A 47 -8.30 -4.01 -16.17
N ALA A 48 -7.60 -2.99 -15.71
CA ALA A 48 -7.53 -1.69 -16.38
C ALA A 48 -6.93 -1.80 -17.78
N ALA A 49 -5.87 -2.60 -17.95
CA ALA A 49 -5.27 -2.86 -19.26
C ALA A 49 -6.25 -3.56 -20.21
N ARG A 50 -6.98 -4.57 -19.73
CA ARG A 50 -8.02 -5.26 -20.52
C ARG A 50 -9.15 -4.32 -20.95
N TRP A 51 -9.57 -3.42 -20.06
CA TRP A 51 -10.56 -2.38 -20.40
C TRP A 51 -10.04 -1.44 -21.49
N ARG A 52 -8.81 -0.94 -21.35
CA ARG A 52 -8.19 -0.07 -22.36
C ARG A 52 -8.09 -0.77 -23.70
N ASP A 53 -7.58 -1.99 -23.73
CA ASP A 53 -7.38 -2.73 -24.98
C ASP A 53 -8.74 -2.99 -25.69
N ALA A 54 -9.80 -3.27 -24.91
CA ALA A 54 -11.16 -3.37 -25.45
C ALA A 54 -11.67 -2.02 -25.99
N LEU A 55 -11.45 -0.91 -25.29
CA LEU A 55 -11.86 0.43 -25.74
C LEU A 55 -11.15 0.83 -27.04
N ARG A 56 -9.86 0.50 -27.15
CA ARG A 56 -9.08 0.74 -28.37
C ARG A 56 -9.63 -0.03 -29.57
N MET A 57 -9.99 -1.31 -29.38
CA MET A 57 -10.62 -2.09 -30.45
C MET A 57 -11.98 -1.51 -30.84
N HIS A 58 -12.79 -1.09 -29.86
CA HIS A 58 -14.09 -0.46 -30.08
C HIS A 58 -13.98 0.84 -30.89
N ALA A 59 -13.08 1.75 -30.49
CA ALA A 59 -12.80 3.00 -31.19
C ALA A 59 -12.27 2.78 -32.62
N GLY A 60 -11.45 1.74 -32.82
CA GLY A 60 -10.95 1.35 -34.14
C GLY A 60 -11.98 0.68 -35.06
N GLY A 61 -13.21 0.45 -34.59
CA GLY A 61 -14.24 -0.28 -35.33
C GLY A 61 -13.89 -1.75 -35.61
N VAL A 62 -12.95 -2.31 -34.84
CA VAL A 62 -12.51 -3.70 -34.97
C VAL A 62 -13.47 -4.58 -34.18
N GLU A 63 -14.22 -5.45 -34.87
CA GLU A 63 -15.04 -6.43 -34.18
C GLU A 63 -14.16 -7.39 -33.37
N PRO A 64 -14.54 -7.71 -32.13
CA PRO A 64 -13.78 -8.65 -31.31
C PRO A 64 -13.69 -10.01 -32.01
N GLY A 65 -12.48 -10.58 -32.06
CA GLY A 65 -12.26 -11.90 -32.69
C GLY A 65 -13.02 -13.05 -32.03
N ASP A 66 -13.54 -12.83 -30.82
CA ASP A 66 -14.53 -13.67 -30.16
C ASP A 66 -15.83 -12.86 -29.96
N PRO A 67 -16.90 -13.14 -30.73
CA PRO A 67 -18.18 -12.43 -30.61
C PRO A 67 -18.91 -12.70 -29.28
N SER A 68 -18.45 -13.66 -28.47
CA SER A 68 -18.97 -13.93 -27.13
C SER A 68 -18.30 -13.11 -26.02
N ALA A 69 -17.15 -12.48 -26.32
CA ALA A 69 -16.44 -11.61 -25.39
C ALA A 69 -17.11 -10.23 -25.35
N VAL A 70 -18.21 -10.14 -24.61
CA VAL A 70 -18.94 -8.89 -24.39
C VAL A 70 -18.00 -7.87 -23.72
N PRO A 71 -17.85 -6.66 -24.28
CA PRO A 71 -17.05 -5.60 -23.67
C PRO A 71 -17.49 -5.33 -22.22
N PRO A 72 -16.54 -5.07 -21.30
CA PRO A 72 -16.83 -5.08 -19.88
C PRO A 72 -17.84 -3.99 -19.44
N TRP A 73 -17.93 -2.88 -20.17
CA TRP A 73 -18.89 -1.81 -19.90
C TRP A 73 -20.32 -2.12 -20.35
N HIS A 74 -20.54 -3.05 -21.29
CA HIS A 74 -21.90 -3.48 -21.70
C HIS A 74 -22.62 -4.21 -20.57
N ALA A 75 -21.91 -5.04 -19.80
CA ALA A 75 -22.48 -5.72 -18.64
C ALA A 75 -22.96 -4.74 -17.56
N LEU A 76 -22.44 -3.50 -17.59
CA LEU A 76 -22.80 -2.41 -16.69
C LEU A 76 -23.82 -1.43 -17.31
N GLY A 77 -24.22 -1.63 -18.56
CA GLY A 77 -25.14 -0.75 -19.28
C GLY A 77 -24.58 0.64 -19.58
N LEU A 78 -23.25 0.78 -19.63
CA LEU A 78 -22.58 2.07 -19.84
C LEU A 78 -22.35 2.33 -21.34
N LEU A 79 -22.44 3.60 -21.72
CA LEU A 79 -22.05 4.07 -23.04
C LEU A 79 -20.57 4.47 -23.06
N VAL A 80 -19.97 4.50 -24.26
CA VAL A 80 -18.60 4.97 -24.47
C VAL A 80 -18.66 6.31 -25.20
N ARG A 81 -18.10 7.34 -24.58
CA ARG A 81 -17.81 8.62 -25.22
C ARG A 81 -16.34 8.60 -25.63
N HIS A 82 -16.12 8.54 -26.95
CA HIS A 82 -14.79 8.53 -27.56
C HIS A 82 -14.52 9.83 -28.32
N ASP A 83 -13.35 10.42 -28.10
CA ASP A 83 -12.83 11.59 -28.81
C ASP A 83 -11.29 11.57 -28.77
N ASP A 84 -10.62 12.45 -29.51
CA ASP A 84 -9.16 12.61 -29.42
C ASP A 84 -8.78 13.24 -28.07
N GLU A 85 -9.50 14.29 -27.67
CA GLU A 85 -9.34 14.97 -26.38
C GLU A 85 -10.71 15.21 -25.74
N ILE A 86 -10.85 14.82 -24.47
CA ILE A 86 -12.09 14.94 -23.70
C ILE A 86 -11.87 15.91 -22.56
N ARG A 87 -12.66 16.98 -22.52
CA ARG A 87 -12.75 17.86 -21.36
C ARG A 87 -14.09 17.65 -20.66
N VAL A 88 -14.04 17.42 -19.35
CA VAL A 88 -15.22 17.42 -18.47
C VAL A 88 -15.17 18.71 -17.69
N VAL A 89 -16.12 19.59 -17.96
CA VAL A 89 -16.10 20.93 -17.38
C VAL A 89 -16.62 20.89 -15.94
N ARG A 90 -16.43 22.02 -15.25
CA ARG A 90 -16.75 22.17 -13.85
C ARG A 90 -18.19 21.74 -13.54
N ASP A 91 -18.32 21.00 -12.44
CA ASP A 91 -19.58 20.52 -11.86
C ASP A 91 -20.39 19.56 -12.77
N GLU A 92 -19.80 19.09 -13.88
CA GLU A 92 -20.36 18.00 -14.68
C GLU A 92 -20.11 16.63 -14.05
N HIS A 93 -21.06 15.72 -14.28
CA HIS A 93 -20.98 14.34 -13.86
C HIS A 93 -21.12 13.42 -15.09
N CYS A 94 -20.10 12.59 -15.30
CA CYS A 94 -20.11 11.57 -16.32
C CYS A 94 -20.01 10.19 -15.65
N ASP A 95 -21.10 9.43 -15.72
CA ASP A 95 -21.18 8.05 -15.24
C ASP A 95 -20.75 7.02 -16.30
N ASP A 96 -20.82 7.42 -17.57
CA ASP A 96 -20.38 6.65 -18.72
C ASP A 96 -18.86 6.56 -18.84
N VAL A 97 -18.39 5.73 -19.79
CA VAL A 97 -16.96 5.54 -20.04
C VAL A 97 -16.43 6.65 -20.93
N LEU A 98 -15.49 7.44 -20.40
CA LEU A 98 -14.70 8.38 -21.18
C LEU A 98 -13.48 7.65 -21.76
N TYR A 99 -13.31 7.68 -23.07
CA TYR A 99 -12.13 7.15 -23.75
C TYR A 99 -11.50 8.20 -24.67
N ALA A 100 -10.23 8.51 -24.48
CA ALA A 100 -9.52 9.49 -25.30
C ALA A 100 -8.20 8.95 -25.88
N ASP A 101 -7.93 9.25 -27.15
CA ASP A 101 -6.69 8.85 -27.83
C ASP A 101 -5.47 9.67 -27.34
N ARG A 102 -5.71 10.88 -26.85
CA ARG A 102 -4.65 11.73 -26.26
C ARG A 102 -4.90 12.00 -24.79
N ALA A 103 -5.93 12.79 -24.48
CA ALA A 103 -6.03 13.39 -23.16
C ALA A 103 -7.46 13.46 -22.62
N ILE A 104 -7.59 13.23 -21.31
CA ILE A 104 -8.79 13.60 -20.55
C ILE A 104 -8.42 14.68 -19.53
N THR A 105 -9.15 15.78 -19.51
CA THR A 105 -9.01 16.83 -18.50
C THR A 105 -10.29 16.93 -17.67
N LEU A 106 -10.17 16.77 -16.35
CA LEU A 106 -11.25 16.96 -15.39
C LEU A 106 -11.05 18.29 -14.66
N ASP A 107 -11.89 19.27 -14.98
CA ASP A 107 -11.85 20.59 -14.34
C ASP A 107 -12.39 20.56 -12.89
N ARG A 108 -12.25 21.68 -12.17
CA ARG A 108 -12.67 21.81 -10.77
C ARG A 108 -14.11 21.32 -10.56
N GLY A 109 -14.28 20.33 -9.68
CA GLY A 109 -15.60 19.78 -9.31
C GLY A 109 -16.16 18.76 -10.30
N ALA A 110 -15.52 18.53 -11.44
CA ALA A 110 -15.92 17.53 -12.42
C ALA A 110 -15.83 16.11 -11.81
N ARG A 111 -16.72 15.22 -12.27
CA ARG A 111 -16.77 13.83 -11.81
C ARG A 111 -16.82 12.89 -13.00
N ALA A 112 -15.88 11.96 -13.04
CA ALA A 112 -15.90 10.85 -13.99
C ALA A 112 -15.90 9.52 -13.22
N ALA A 113 -16.83 8.63 -13.54
CA ALA A 113 -16.82 7.27 -13.00
C ALA A 113 -15.69 6.45 -13.63
N TYR A 114 -15.58 6.50 -14.96
CA TYR A 114 -14.63 5.73 -15.77
C TYR A 114 -13.88 6.65 -16.74
N ALA A 115 -12.55 6.71 -16.65
CA ALA A 115 -11.73 7.59 -17.49
C ALA A 115 -10.49 6.87 -18.03
N PHE A 116 -10.42 6.70 -19.35
CA PHE A 116 -9.34 6.01 -20.03
C PHE A 116 -8.71 6.92 -21.08
N ALA A 117 -7.42 7.20 -20.97
CA ALA A 117 -6.68 7.91 -22.01
C ALA A 117 -5.45 7.10 -22.41
N GLU A 118 -5.07 7.15 -23.68
CA GLU A 118 -3.84 6.49 -24.11
C GLU A 118 -2.60 7.20 -23.58
N GLN A 119 -2.61 8.54 -23.50
CA GLN A 119 -1.43 9.32 -23.10
C GLN A 119 -1.56 9.93 -21.71
N ARG A 120 -2.56 10.80 -21.49
CA ARG A 120 -2.61 11.63 -20.27
C ARG A 120 -4.02 11.78 -19.68
N ILE A 121 -4.10 11.77 -18.34
CA ILE A 121 -5.27 12.28 -17.61
C ILE A 121 -4.81 13.39 -16.66
N GLU A 122 -5.48 14.55 -16.73
CA GLU A 122 -5.27 15.69 -15.83
C GLU A 122 -6.50 15.86 -14.93
N ILE A 123 -6.28 15.82 -13.62
CA ILE A 123 -7.34 15.87 -12.61
C ILE A 123 -7.11 17.10 -11.74
N HIS A 124 -7.87 18.16 -11.98
CA HIS A 124 -7.70 19.42 -11.28
C HIS A 124 -8.41 19.47 -9.92
N ALA A 125 -8.11 20.52 -9.15
CA ALA A 125 -8.56 20.69 -7.78
C ALA A 125 -10.07 20.50 -7.60
N GLY A 126 -10.44 19.56 -6.73
CA GLY A 126 -11.83 19.23 -6.41
C GLY A 126 -12.53 18.30 -7.39
N ALA A 127 -11.88 17.89 -8.50
CA ALA A 127 -12.40 16.84 -9.36
C ALA A 127 -12.38 15.48 -8.64
N THR A 128 -13.13 14.51 -9.17
CA THR A 128 -13.23 13.17 -8.59
C THR A 128 -13.22 12.07 -9.65
N ILE A 129 -12.43 11.02 -9.39
CA ILE A 129 -12.55 9.72 -10.08
C ILE A 129 -13.34 8.77 -9.19
N GLY A 130 -14.42 8.22 -9.75
CA GLY A 130 -15.36 7.36 -9.03
C GLY A 130 -14.88 5.91 -8.93
N MET A 131 -14.63 5.26 -10.07
CA MET A 131 -14.49 3.81 -10.15
C MET A 131 -13.14 3.37 -10.70
N LEU A 132 -12.79 3.80 -11.92
CA LEU A 132 -11.58 3.32 -12.59
C LEU A 132 -11.03 4.41 -13.52
N ALA A 133 -9.72 4.66 -13.42
CA ALA A 133 -9.01 5.50 -14.37
C ALA A 133 -7.72 4.84 -14.85
N HIS A 134 -7.38 5.02 -16.13
CA HIS A 134 -6.15 4.49 -16.72
C HIS A 134 -5.54 5.44 -17.75
N ALA A 135 -4.24 5.73 -17.63
CA ALA A 135 -3.44 6.36 -18.68
C ALA A 135 -1.94 6.13 -18.52
N SER A 136 -1.13 6.42 -19.55
CA SER A 136 0.33 6.39 -19.39
C SER A 136 0.82 7.42 -18.39
N HIS A 137 0.24 8.62 -18.36
CA HIS A 137 0.59 9.69 -17.43
C HIS A 137 -0.65 10.22 -16.73
N ILE A 138 -0.62 10.31 -15.40
CA ILE A 138 -1.74 10.87 -14.63
C ILE A 138 -1.20 11.98 -13.73
N ASP A 139 -1.81 13.15 -13.84
CA ASP A 139 -1.48 14.33 -13.04
C ASP A 139 -2.69 14.72 -12.20
N VAL A 140 -2.50 14.80 -10.89
CA VAL A 140 -3.56 15.02 -9.91
C VAL A 140 -3.20 16.23 -9.07
N GLU A 141 -4.02 17.27 -9.16
CA GLU A 141 -3.92 18.44 -8.31
C GLU A 141 -5.10 18.46 -7.34
N SER A 142 -4.85 18.24 -6.06
CA SER A 142 -5.83 18.41 -4.97
C SER A 142 -7.23 17.80 -5.23
N ALA A 143 -7.27 16.53 -5.62
CA ALA A 143 -8.48 15.82 -6.01
C ALA A 143 -8.73 14.55 -5.18
N VAL A 144 -9.89 13.92 -5.36
CA VAL A 144 -10.26 12.68 -4.67
C VAL A 144 -10.39 11.52 -5.66
N LEU A 145 -9.64 10.46 -5.42
CA LEU A 145 -9.57 9.26 -6.25
C LEU A 145 -10.23 8.10 -5.51
N ARG A 146 -11.55 7.99 -5.60
CA ARG A 146 -12.33 7.00 -4.82
C ARG A 146 -12.15 5.57 -5.30
N GLY A 147 -11.89 5.43 -6.60
CA GLY A 147 -11.73 4.17 -7.26
C GLY A 147 -10.28 3.74 -7.41
N VAL A 148 -10.06 2.89 -8.40
CA VAL A 148 -8.75 2.42 -8.85
C VAL A 148 -8.19 3.40 -9.87
N VAL A 149 -6.95 3.83 -9.68
CA VAL A 149 -6.24 4.67 -10.65
C VAL A 149 -4.95 3.99 -11.05
N VAL A 150 -4.81 3.71 -12.34
CA VAL A 150 -3.67 2.99 -12.92
C VAL A 150 -2.93 3.92 -13.88
N GLY A 151 -1.73 4.32 -13.51
CA GLY A 151 -0.88 5.15 -14.32
C GLY A 151 0.44 4.46 -14.67
N GLY A 152 0.99 4.69 -15.85
CA GLY A 152 2.41 4.38 -16.09
C GLY A 152 3.27 5.20 -15.11
N THR A 153 3.12 6.53 -15.17
CA THR A 153 3.65 7.47 -14.17
C THR A 153 2.52 8.30 -13.58
N MET A 154 2.52 8.51 -12.28
CA MET A 154 1.51 9.32 -11.59
C MET A 154 2.16 10.41 -10.74
N HIS A 155 1.62 11.63 -10.85
CA HIS A 155 2.04 12.78 -10.07
C HIS A 155 0.85 13.30 -9.27
N LEU A 156 1.01 13.39 -7.95
CA LEU A 156 -0.02 13.85 -7.02
C LEU A 156 0.48 15.08 -6.26
N HIS A 157 -0.22 16.21 -6.41
CA HIS A 157 0.14 17.51 -5.88
C HIS A 157 -0.96 18.09 -4.99
N GLY A 158 -0.58 18.89 -4.00
CA GLY A 158 -1.52 19.52 -3.07
C GLY A 158 -2.17 18.52 -2.13
N ALA A 159 -3.48 18.62 -1.89
CA ALA A 159 -4.15 17.82 -0.86
C ALA A 159 -5.37 17.07 -1.38
N GLY A 160 -5.46 15.77 -1.10
CA GLY A 160 -6.52 14.93 -1.64
C GLY A 160 -6.64 13.59 -0.94
N GLY A 161 -7.48 12.72 -1.51
CA GLY A 161 -7.73 11.38 -1.00
C GLY A 161 -7.63 10.33 -2.09
N PHE A 162 -7.34 9.09 -1.71
CA PHE A 162 -7.29 7.96 -2.64
C PHE A 162 -7.71 6.65 -1.96
N ALA A 163 -8.14 5.68 -2.76
CA ALA A 163 -8.33 4.30 -2.34
C ALA A 163 -7.21 3.39 -2.86
N CYS A 164 -7.07 3.29 -4.19
CA CYS A 164 -6.13 2.38 -4.82
C CYS A 164 -5.37 3.07 -5.96
N LEU A 165 -4.04 3.11 -5.84
CA LEU A 165 -3.15 3.69 -6.84
C LEU A 165 -2.18 2.62 -7.34
N TYR A 166 -1.99 2.54 -8.65
CA TYR A 166 -1.06 1.62 -9.29
C TYR A 166 -0.19 2.43 -10.26
N GLY A 167 1.13 2.40 -10.08
CA GLY A 167 2.02 3.06 -11.03
C GLY A 167 3.51 2.96 -10.72
N GLU A 168 4.31 3.28 -11.74
CA GLU A 168 5.77 3.09 -11.74
C GLU A 168 6.47 4.31 -12.37
N PRO A 169 6.62 5.43 -11.64
CA PRO A 169 6.31 5.63 -10.22
C PRO A 169 5.00 6.36 -9.92
N ILE A 170 4.55 6.21 -8.67
CA ILE A 170 3.59 7.09 -7.98
C ILE A 170 4.38 8.12 -7.18
N VAL A 171 4.33 9.38 -7.59
CA VAL A 171 5.08 10.48 -7.00
C VAL A 171 4.14 11.44 -6.30
N PHE A 172 4.31 11.61 -5.00
CA PHE A 172 3.62 12.63 -4.22
C PHE A 172 4.53 13.83 -4.02
N GLY A 173 4.04 14.99 -4.44
CA GLY A 173 4.71 16.28 -4.31
C GLY A 173 5.97 16.40 -5.14
N LYS A 174 6.62 17.57 -5.04
CA LYS A 174 7.94 17.75 -5.65
C LYS A 174 8.96 16.95 -4.84
N ALA A 175 9.71 16.07 -5.50
CA ALA A 175 10.83 15.38 -4.87
C ALA A 175 11.74 16.44 -4.22
N ALA A 176 11.93 16.36 -2.90
CA ALA A 176 13.11 16.97 -2.31
C ALA A 176 14.30 16.37 -3.06
N SER A 177 15.20 17.20 -3.59
CA SER A 177 16.38 16.75 -4.32
C SER A 177 17.15 15.74 -3.48
N VAL A 178 16.89 14.45 -3.67
CA VAL A 178 17.67 13.35 -3.12
C VAL A 178 18.54 12.84 -4.28
N PRO A 179 19.86 12.72 -4.10
CA PRO A 179 20.74 12.26 -5.17
C PRO A 179 20.34 10.86 -5.67
N PRO A 180 20.61 10.54 -6.94
CA PRO A 180 20.43 9.18 -7.45
C PRO A 180 21.39 8.24 -6.72
N ASP A 181 20.97 6.98 -6.62
CA ASP A 181 21.76 5.78 -6.35
C ASP A 181 22.87 5.85 -5.30
N HIS A 182 22.71 5.06 -4.24
CA HIS A 182 23.85 4.50 -3.49
C HIS A 182 24.94 5.48 -3.01
N ALA A 183 24.62 6.76 -2.81
CA ALA A 183 25.60 7.73 -2.34
C ALA A 183 25.94 7.47 -0.87
N ALA A 184 26.97 6.64 -0.66
CA ALA A 184 28.00 6.73 0.37
C ALA A 184 27.63 7.58 1.62
N GLY A 185 26.59 7.17 2.33
CA GLY A 185 26.35 7.64 3.69
C GLY A 185 27.53 7.22 4.57
N ALA A 186 27.85 8.03 5.58
CA ALA A 186 28.91 7.82 6.56
C ALA A 186 29.18 6.33 6.86
N PRO A 187 30.46 5.93 7.05
CA PRO A 187 30.86 4.53 7.18
C PRO A 187 29.94 3.79 8.15
N ARG A 188 29.18 2.84 7.61
CA ARG A 188 28.21 2.10 8.40
C ARG A 188 28.91 0.98 9.15
N ARG A 189 28.61 0.84 10.44
CA ARG A 189 29.16 -0.24 11.25
C ARG A 189 28.33 -1.51 11.05
N ALA A 190 28.94 -2.58 10.57
CA ALA A 190 28.31 -3.89 10.61
C ALA A 190 28.11 -4.32 12.08
N VAL A 191 26.88 -4.68 12.43
CA VAL A 191 26.53 -5.14 13.78
C VAL A 191 25.92 -6.53 13.69
N SER A 192 26.42 -7.45 14.52
CA SER A 192 25.79 -8.75 14.71
C SER A 192 24.52 -8.58 15.53
N LEU A 193 23.39 -9.04 14.99
CA LEU A 193 22.11 -9.07 15.71
C LEU A 193 22.22 -9.88 17.01
N THR A 194 22.90 -11.03 17.00
CA THR A 194 23.12 -11.83 18.21
C THR A 194 23.84 -11.03 19.30
N ARG A 195 24.86 -10.25 18.93
CA ARG A 195 25.60 -9.41 19.87
C ARG A 195 24.75 -8.23 20.36
N HIS A 196 23.98 -7.61 19.47
CA HIS A 196 23.09 -6.50 19.81
C HIS A 196 21.99 -6.93 20.79
N PHE A 197 21.42 -8.11 20.56
CA PHE A 197 20.35 -8.68 21.37
C PHE A 197 20.84 -9.46 22.59
N ALA A 198 22.15 -9.52 22.86
CA ALA A 198 22.70 -10.32 23.97
C ALA A 198 22.13 -9.96 25.35
N LYS A 199 21.67 -8.71 25.51
CA LYS A 199 21.03 -8.21 26.75
C LYS A 199 19.51 -8.20 26.70
N LEU A 200 18.92 -8.54 25.55
CA LEU A 200 17.48 -8.58 25.35
C LEU A 200 16.98 -10.03 25.40
N PRO A 201 15.77 -10.27 25.89
CA PRO A 201 15.13 -11.56 25.72
C PRO A 201 15.00 -11.80 24.21
N HIS A 202 15.60 -12.88 23.70
CA HIS A 202 15.46 -13.26 22.30
C HIS A 202 15.57 -14.77 22.14
N ARG A 203 14.92 -15.30 21.09
CA ARG A 203 15.10 -16.68 20.63
C ARG A 203 15.46 -16.66 19.16
N TYR A 204 16.45 -17.45 18.76
CA TYR A 204 16.77 -17.66 17.36
C TYR A 204 16.20 -19.00 16.91
N VAL A 205 15.20 -18.98 16.03
CA VAL A 205 14.46 -20.19 15.60
C VAL A 205 14.26 -20.12 14.09
N HIS A 206 14.63 -21.17 13.35
CA HIS A 206 14.43 -21.25 11.89
C HIS A 206 14.94 -20.02 11.10
N GLY A 207 16.14 -19.52 11.43
CA GLY A 207 16.74 -18.41 10.67
C GLY A 207 16.18 -17.02 10.96
N ARG A 208 15.39 -16.86 12.04
CA ARG A 208 14.78 -15.59 12.45
C ARG A 208 14.96 -15.34 13.94
N TYR A 209 15.08 -14.06 14.29
CA TYR A 209 15.10 -13.61 15.68
C TYR A 209 13.67 -13.32 16.14
N LEU A 210 13.25 -13.97 17.22
CA LEU A 210 12.00 -13.71 17.92
C LEU A 210 12.32 -12.86 19.16
N LEU A 211 11.78 -11.64 19.21
CA LEU A 211 12.04 -10.66 20.25
C LEU A 211 10.71 -10.28 20.91
N PRO A 212 10.41 -10.75 22.15
CA PRO A 212 9.17 -10.47 22.85
C PRO A 212 9.18 -9.07 23.53
N CYS A 213 9.77 -8.07 22.88
CA CYS A 213 9.96 -6.74 23.43
C CYS A 213 10.19 -5.72 22.31
N ASP A 214 10.11 -4.44 22.65
CA ASP A 214 10.49 -3.36 21.75
C ASP A 214 11.98 -3.43 21.41
N VAL A 215 12.31 -3.16 20.15
CA VAL A 215 13.66 -3.25 19.63
C VAL A 215 14.01 -1.96 18.89
N ARG A 216 15.14 -1.37 19.26
CA ARG A 216 15.78 -0.30 18.49
C ARG A 216 17.08 -0.79 17.89
N LEU A 217 17.19 -0.71 16.57
CA LEU A 217 18.44 -0.90 15.86
C LEU A 217 19.23 0.42 15.84
N PRO A 218 20.54 0.41 16.13
CA PRO A 218 21.29 1.66 16.25
C PRO A 218 21.44 2.36 14.89
N ALA A 219 21.53 3.69 14.94
CA ALA A 219 21.79 4.53 13.77
C ALA A 219 23.10 4.14 13.06
N HIS A 220 23.14 4.34 11.75
CA HIS A 220 24.30 4.11 10.88
C HIS A 220 24.91 2.70 11.01
N THR A 221 24.08 1.69 11.28
CA THR A 221 24.49 0.28 11.32
C THR A 221 24.00 -0.48 10.11
N VAL A 222 24.71 -1.56 9.76
CA VAL A 222 24.18 -2.59 8.84
C VAL A 222 23.96 -3.85 9.63
N VAL A 223 22.75 -4.39 9.55
CA VAL A 223 22.36 -5.64 10.18
C VAL A 223 21.71 -6.57 9.15
N GLN A 224 21.88 -7.87 9.36
CA GLN A 224 21.32 -8.89 8.47
C GLN A 224 20.60 -9.96 9.30
N GLY A 225 19.37 -10.27 8.91
CA GLY A 225 18.54 -11.29 9.53
C GLY A 225 17.06 -10.93 9.52
N ASN A 226 16.22 -11.95 9.62
CA ASN A 226 14.77 -11.77 9.73
C ASN A 226 14.38 -11.51 11.18
N LEU A 227 13.51 -10.53 11.41
CA LEU A 227 13.08 -10.11 12.74
C LEU A 227 11.59 -10.34 12.93
N VAL A 228 11.21 -10.98 14.04
CA VAL A 228 9.84 -11.05 14.53
C VAL A 228 9.83 -10.39 15.90
N VAL A 229 9.22 -9.22 15.98
CA VAL A 229 9.22 -8.35 17.17
C VAL A 229 7.79 -8.28 17.73
N ASP A 230 7.58 -8.79 18.93
CA ASP A 230 6.32 -8.62 19.66
C ASP A 230 6.32 -7.25 20.35
N GLY A 231 6.15 -6.21 19.55
CA GLY A 231 6.31 -4.83 19.97
C GLY A 231 6.69 -3.91 18.81
N THR A 232 7.34 -2.80 19.15
CA THR A 232 7.79 -1.78 18.23
C THR A 232 9.22 -2.07 17.77
N LEU A 233 9.44 -2.14 16.46
CA LEU A 233 10.77 -2.12 15.85
C LEU A 233 11.08 -0.73 15.33
N VAL A 234 12.17 -0.12 15.82
CA VAL A 234 12.69 1.15 15.29
C VAL A 234 14.03 0.92 14.61
N LEU A 235 14.12 1.28 13.33
CA LEU A 235 15.37 1.37 12.59
C LEU A 235 15.90 2.79 12.75
N GLY A 236 17.02 2.94 13.45
CA GLY A 236 17.65 4.24 13.66
C GLY A 236 18.10 4.93 12.37
N ASP A 237 18.36 6.23 12.44
CA ASP A 237 18.81 7.07 11.33
C ASP A 237 19.94 6.39 10.51
N GLY A 238 19.77 6.29 9.19
CA GLY A 238 20.76 5.68 8.29
C GLY A 238 21.04 4.18 8.50
N CYS A 239 20.28 3.48 9.35
CA CYS A 239 20.40 2.04 9.58
C CYS A 239 19.97 1.25 8.34
N VAL A 240 20.64 0.14 8.04
CA VAL A 240 20.31 -0.76 6.94
C VAL A 240 20.01 -2.14 7.51
N LEU A 241 18.78 -2.60 7.32
CA LEU A 241 18.36 -3.95 7.63
C LEU A 241 18.22 -4.76 6.33
N ARG A 242 18.95 -5.88 6.26
CA ARG A 242 18.79 -6.89 5.21
C ARG A 242 18.04 -8.10 5.77
N GLY A 243 16.76 -8.18 5.46
CA GLY A 243 15.86 -9.23 5.97
C GLY A 243 14.45 -8.70 6.12
N SER A 244 13.51 -9.63 6.27
CA SER A 244 12.09 -9.32 6.46
C SER A 244 11.77 -9.08 7.93
N VAL A 245 10.77 -8.22 8.17
CA VAL A 245 10.30 -7.83 9.48
C VAL A 245 8.84 -8.22 9.64
N LYS A 246 8.52 -8.83 10.79
CA LYS A 246 7.16 -8.89 11.33
C LYS A 246 7.15 -8.21 12.69
N ALA A 247 6.32 -7.20 12.90
CA ALA A 247 6.22 -6.50 14.18
C ALA A 247 4.79 -6.07 14.51
N HIS A 248 4.55 -5.53 15.71
CA HIS A 248 3.32 -4.77 15.95
C HIS A 248 3.38 -3.41 15.26
N ARG A 249 4.47 -2.68 15.48
CA ARG A 249 4.72 -1.38 14.86
C ARG A 249 6.13 -1.33 14.29
N VAL A 250 6.30 -0.69 13.14
CA VAL A 250 7.60 -0.52 12.49
C VAL A 250 7.84 0.97 12.21
N GLU A 251 8.98 1.48 12.65
CA GLU A 251 9.39 2.86 12.42
C GLU A 251 10.75 2.89 11.74
N LEU A 252 10.82 3.56 10.60
CA LEU A 252 12.06 3.87 9.90
C LEU A 252 12.37 5.34 10.10
N GLU A 253 13.45 5.63 10.81
CA GLU A 253 13.98 6.99 10.93
C GLU A 253 14.60 7.46 9.59
N ARG A 254 15.09 8.70 9.55
CA ARG A 254 15.55 9.29 8.29
C ARG A 254 16.67 8.46 7.70
N HIS A 255 16.65 8.32 6.38
CA HIS A 255 17.65 7.55 5.63
C HIS A 255 17.80 6.07 6.05
N ALA A 256 16.90 5.54 6.89
CA ALA A 256 16.89 4.13 7.22
C ALA A 256 16.43 3.32 6.01
N PHE A 257 17.01 2.14 5.86
CA PHE A 257 16.82 1.29 4.70
C PHE A 257 16.46 -0.12 5.13
N LEU A 258 15.40 -0.67 4.55
CA LEU A 258 14.98 -2.05 4.78
C LEU A 258 14.89 -2.79 3.45
N HIS A 259 15.79 -3.75 3.26
CA HIS A 259 15.76 -4.71 2.15
C HIS A 259 15.02 -5.96 2.60
N GLY A 260 13.72 -6.04 2.31
CA GLY A 260 12.87 -7.15 2.71
C GLY A 260 11.41 -6.74 2.85
N ALA A 261 10.56 -7.72 3.14
CA ALA A 261 9.13 -7.47 3.36
C ALA A 261 8.87 -6.98 4.79
N VAL A 262 7.87 -6.12 4.94
CA VAL A 262 7.44 -5.56 6.23
C VAL A 262 5.98 -5.91 6.48
N PHE A 263 5.73 -6.63 7.57
CA PHE A 263 4.40 -6.96 8.05
C PHE A 263 4.21 -6.37 9.45
N ALA A 264 3.41 -5.32 9.57
CA ALA A 264 3.06 -4.71 10.84
C ALA A 264 1.60 -5.00 11.19
N ARG A 265 1.34 -5.36 12.45
CA ARG A 265 -0.03 -5.50 12.94
C ARG A 265 -0.76 -4.15 13.00
N ASP A 266 -0.04 -3.11 13.42
CA ASP A 266 -0.56 -1.77 13.65
C ASP A 266 0.04 -0.82 12.61
N ASP A 267 1.06 -0.03 12.95
CA ASP A 267 1.52 1.07 12.12
C ASP A 267 2.88 0.81 11.47
N VAL A 268 3.07 1.39 10.28
CA VAL A 268 4.36 1.51 9.57
C VAL A 268 4.62 2.99 9.31
N LEU A 269 5.70 3.53 9.87
CA LEU A 269 6.05 4.94 9.77
C LEU A 269 7.39 5.11 9.06
N LEU A 270 7.40 5.83 7.94
CA LEU A 270 8.59 6.15 7.16
C LEU A 270 8.92 7.64 7.27
N ALA A 271 10.06 7.95 7.85
CA ALA A 271 10.61 9.29 7.85
C ALA A 271 11.30 9.64 6.52
N SER A 272 11.77 10.87 6.41
CA SER A 272 12.32 11.42 5.17
C SER A 272 13.59 10.68 4.72
N GLY A 273 13.67 10.36 3.43
CA GLY A 273 14.77 9.59 2.83
C GLY A 273 14.81 8.12 3.24
N SER A 274 13.89 7.62 4.07
CA SER A 274 13.81 6.19 4.39
C SER A 274 13.25 5.39 3.23
N CYS A 275 13.69 4.14 3.08
CA CYS A 275 13.35 3.29 1.95
C CYS A 275 13.01 1.86 2.39
N ILE A 276 11.98 1.28 1.77
CA ILE A 276 11.66 -0.14 1.85
C ILE A 276 11.61 -0.71 0.43
N ASP A 277 12.43 -1.70 0.12
CA ASP A 277 12.49 -2.31 -1.22
C ASP A 277 11.64 -3.59 -1.35
N GLY A 278 10.77 -3.86 -0.36
CA GLY A 278 9.89 -5.04 -0.36
C GLY A 278 8.44 -4.68 -0.08
N VAL A 279 7.58 -5.70 -0.11
CA VAL A 279 6.15 -5.59 0.18
C VAL A 279 5.92 -5.02 1.58
N VAL A 280 4.94 -4.11 1.70
CA VAL A 280 4.54 -3.50 2.97
C VAL A 280 3.08 -3.82 3.24
N SER A 281 2.78 -4.38 4.41
CA SER A 281 1.42 -4.61 4.89
C SER A 281 1.29 -4.11 6.31
N ALA A 282 0.41 -3.14 6.55
CA ALA A 282 0.12 -2.59 7.86
C ALA A 282 -1.36 -2.79 8.23
N GLY A 283 -1.68 -3.34 9.40
CA GLY A 283 -3.08 -3.48 9.83
C GLY A 283 -3.74 -2.16 10.30
N GLY A 284 -2.94 -1.14 10.57
CA GLY A 284 -3.30 0.22 10.96
C GLY A 284 -2.85 1.25 9.92
N LEU A 285 -2.03 2.22 10.34
CA LEU A 285 -1.59 3.35 9.52
C LEU A 285 -0.25 3.07 8.82
N LEU A 286 -0.20 3.28 7.49
CA LEU A 286 1.03 3.51 6.75
C LEU A 286 1.24 5.01 6.56
N ARG A 287 2.27 5.58 7.21
CA ARG A 287 2.63 7.00 7.05
C ARG A 287 3.93 7.16 6.26
N LEU A 288 3.87 7.94 5.18
CA LEU A 288 5.01 8.29 4.34
C LEU A 288 5.31 9.80 4.50
N SER A 289 6.42 10.12 5.16
CA SER A 289 6.86 11.50 5.40
C SER A 289 8.20 11.78 4.71
N GLY A 290 8.25 11.66 3.39
CA GLY A 290 9.50 11.78 2.62
C GLY A 290 10.16 10.45 2.25
N GLY A 291 9.44 9.33 2.39
CA GLY A 291 9.99 7.98 2.17
C GLY A 291 9.76 7.43 0.76
N ARG A 292 10.42 6.31 0.47
CA ARG A 292 10.24 5.52 -0.76
C ARG A 292 9.84 4.07 -0.45
N ILE A 293 8.92 3.53 -1.23
CA ILE A 293 8.60 2.09 -1.24
C ILE A 293 8.80 1.54 -2.65
N GLY A 294 9.52 0.43 -2.80
CA GLY A 294 9.87 -0.17 -4.09
C GLY A 294 10.91 0.64 -4.86
N VAL A 295 11.43 0.06 -5.95
CA VAL A 295 12.41 0.70 -6.84
C VAL A 295 11.96 0.56 -8.30
N ALA A 296 12.51 1.40 -9.18
CA ALA A 296 12.31 1.24 -10.61
C ALA A 296 12.70 -0.18 -11.08
N GLY A 297 11.84 -0.79 -11.90
CA GLY A 297 12.02 -2.16 -12.39
C GLY A 297 11.75 -3.28 -11.38
N HIS A 298 11.51 -2.95 -10.10
CA HIS A 298 11.06 -3.90 -9.08
C HIS A 298 9.91 -3.27 -8.27
N PRO A 299 8.72 -3.12 -8.87
CA PRO A 299 7.54 -2.65 -8.18
C PRO A 299 7.17 -3.59 -7.03
N VAL A 300 6.60 -3.02 -5.97
CA VAL A 300 6.13 -3.77 -4.80
C VAL A 300 4.75 -3.28 -4.40
N SER A 301 3.98 -4.16 -3.76
CA SER A 301 2.68 -3.78 -3.20
C SER A 301 2.84 -3.23 -1.79
N ALA A 302 2.17 -2.11 -1.52
CA ALA A 302 2.03 -1.51 -0.21
C ALA A 302 0.54 -1.37 0.15
N CYS A 303 0.09 -2.00 1.22
CA CYS A 303 -1.27 -1.89 1.70
C CYS A 303 -1.36 -1.56 3.18
N ALA A 304 -2.36 -0.76 3.53
CA ALA A 304 -2.69 -0.47 4.92
C ALA A 304 -4.18 -0.23 5.10
N ARG A 305 -4.66 -0.29 6.35
CA ARG A 305 -6.02 0.16 6.67
C ARG A 305 -6.17 1.64 6.32
N ASP A 306 -5.24 2.46 6.79
CA ASP A 306 -5.17 3.87 6.41
C ASP A 306 -3.79 4.21 5.86
N VAL A 307 -3.75 5.09 4.86
CA VAL A 307 -2.50 5.60 4.29
C VAL A 307 -2.47 7.11 4.43
N SER A 308 -1.36 7.66 4.93
CA SER A 308 -1.15 9.10 5.06
C SER A 308 0.18 9.49 4.46
N VAL A 309 0.14 10.32 3.42
CA VAL A 309 1.34 10.86 2.76
C VAL A 309 1.49 12.34 3.11
N ILE A 310 2.65 12.74 3.59
CA ILE A 310 2.93 14.13 4.00
C ILE A 310 4.23 14.60 3.34
N GLY A 311 4.16 15.73 2.64
CA GLY A 311 5.31 16.33 1.97
C GLY A 311 5.61 15.64 0.64
N HIS A 312 6.69 14.88 0.57
CA HIS A 312 7.04 14.10 -0.61
C HIS A 312 6.99 12.59 -0.31
N ALA A 313 6.71 11.76 -1.30
CA ALA A 313 6.90 10.32 -1.21
C ALA A 313 6.95 9.71 -2.61
N CYS A 314 7.57 8.54 -2.74
CA CYS A 314 7.58 7.80 -4.00
C CYS A 314 7.24 6.34 -3.74
N VAL A 315 6.29 5.80 -4.49
CA VAL A 315 5.95 4.38 -4.46
C VAL A 315 6.09 3.82 -5.87
N TYR A 316 6.74 2.67 -6.00
CA TYR A 316 6.82 1.91 -7.24
C TYR A 316 5.96 0.66 -7.08
N GLY A 317 4.87 0.56 -7.87
CA GLY A 317 3.89 -0.52 -7.77
C GLY A 317 2.57 -0.04 -7.19
N ASP A 318 2.05 -0.77 -6.19
CA ASP A 318 0.69 -0.60 -5.72
C ASP A 318 0.67 0.12 -4.37
N LEU A 319 -0.24 1.07 -4.21
CA LEU A 319 -0.53 1.71 -2.93
C LEU A 319 -2.03 1.64 -2.65
N VAL A 320 -2.41 0.81 -1.68
CA VAL A 320 -3.81 0.51 -1.34
C VAL A 320 -4.14 0.94 0.08
N ALA A 321 -5.16 1.78 0.21
CA ALA A 321 -5.74 2.19 1.47
C ALA A 321 -7.13 1.54 1.64
N CYS A 322 -7.22 0.50 2.47
CA CYS A 322 -8.45 -0.31 2.58
C CYS A 322 -9.63 0.46 3.20
N ARG A 323 -9.35 1.51 3.98
CA ARG A 323 -10.37 2.38 4.59
C ARG A 323 -10.24 3.82 4.14
N SER A 324 -9.06 4.42 4.31
CA SER A 324 -8.87 5.82 3.93
C SER A 324 -7.41 6.14 3.54
N GLY A 325 -7.21 6.68 2.35
CA GLY A 325 -5.94 7.21 1.89
C GLY A 325 -6.01 8.73 1.77
N TRP A 326 -5.03 9.42 2.33
CA TRP A 326 -4.91 10.88 2.27
C TRP A 326 -3.49 11.28 1.91
N PHE A 327 -3.37 12.34 1.11
CA PHE A 327 -2.09 12.97 0.85
C PHE A 327 -2.16 14.47 1.07
N HIS A 328 -1.09 15.01 1.63
CA HIS A 328 -0.81 16.44 1.73
C HIS A 328 0.60 16.67 1.17
N ALA A 329 0.66 16.70 -0.16
CA ALA A 329 1.86 16.77 -0.95
C ALA A 329 2.35 18.22 -1.12
N SER A 330 3.65 18.45 -0.96
CA SER A 330 4.24 19.76 -1.24
C SER A 330 4.11 20.11 -2.73
N ARG A 331 3.80 21.37 -3.03
CA ARG A 331 3.81 21.91 -4.39
C ARG A 331 5.23 21.98 -4.94
#